data_AF-A0A9J6B1T7-F1
#
_entry.id   AF-A0A9J6B1T7-F1
#
_cell.length_a   1.000
_cell.length_b   1.000
_cell.length_c   1.000
_cell.angle_alpha   90.00
_cell.angle_beta   90.00
_cell.angle_gamma   90.00
#
_symmetry.space_group_name_H-M   'P 1'
#
loop_
_entity.id
_entity.type
_entity.pdbx_description
1 polymer ?
#
loop_
_entity_poly.entity_id
_entity_poly.type
_entity_poly.pdbx_seq_one_letter_code
_entity_poly.pdbx_strand_id
1 'polypeptide(L)'
;MYNRDTQEAVASYTDFDKRNLVNESSLAVAVNNLIALKGPKDVSDGLKKLDKLIEKSDGPEKFQLACGLDLKLSQKQREAIYMNMVLLLLHSNKMDQARELVGALPGMFPGSLMHVLLQADVHVRENKAAKAEEILGQYADKFPDRSKVILLARAQVAAAAGHPQIAADSLAKIPDIQHKPATVSTIVSLKE
;
A
#
# COMPACT_ATOMS: atom_id res chain seq x y z
N MET A 1 13.45 -14.10 17.80
CA MET A 1 14.30 -14.39 16.63
C MET A 1 14.10 -13.40 15.47
N TYR A 2 12.87 -12.89 15.22
CA TYR A 2 12.54 -11.98 14.09
C TYR A 2 13.29 -10.62 14.02
N ASN A 3 13.92 -10.17 15.11
CA ASN A 3 14.50 -8.82 15.19
C ASN A 3 15.96 -8.74 14.68
N ARG A 4 16.70 -9.86 14.67
CA ARG A 4 18.13 -9.88 14.28
C ARG A 4 18.30 -9.77 12.77
N ASP A 5 17.54 -10.56 12.01
CA ASP A 5 17.60 -10.58 10.55
C ASP A 5 17.15 -9.24 9.94
N THR A 6 16.19 -8.57 10.61
CA THR A 6 15.73 -7.23 10.22
C THR A 6 16.83 -6.19 10.43
N GLN A 7 17.55 -6.22 11.56
CA GLN A 7 18.65 -5.30 11.83
C GLN A 7 19.84 -5.51 10.88
N GLU A 8 20.15 -6.77 10.56
CA GLU A 8 21.22 -7.14 9.63
C GLU A 8 20.89 -6.71 8.18
N ALA A 9 19.63 -6.88 7.77
CA ALA A 9 19.15 -6.39 6.48
C ALA A 9 19.21 -4.86 6.39
N VAL A 10 18.78 -4.15 7.44
CA VAL A 10 18.85 -2.68 7.50
C VAL A 10 20.30 -2.20 7.41
N ALA A 11 21.23 -2.83 8.14
CA ALA A 11 22.65 -2.51 8.07
C ALA A 11 23.20 -2.72 6.65
N SER A 12 22.90 -3.88 6.04
CA SER A 12 23.34 -4.23 4.69
C SER A 12 22.85 -3.25 3.63
N TYR A 13 21.56 -2.87 3.65
CA TYR A 13 21.01 -1.90 2.70
C TYR A 13 21.52 -0.48 2.95
N THR A 14 21.77 -0.11 4.21
CA THR A 14 22.36 1.19 4.56
C THR A 14 23.79 1.30 4.02
N ASP A 15 24.58 0.23 4.15
CA ASP A 15 25.94 0.19 3.61
C ASP A 15 25.94 0.18 2.07
N PHE A 16 24.98 -0.48 1.44
CA PHE A 16 24.81 -0.44 -0.02
C PHE A 16 24.50 0.98 -0.53
N ASP A 17 23.57 1.68 0.13
CA ASP A 17 23.19 3.07 -0.18
C ASP A 17 24.39 4.03 -0.03
N LYS A 18 25.19 3.89 1.04
CA LYS A 18 26.40 4.70 1.26
C LYS A 18 27.49 4.49 0.21
N ARG A 19 27.59 3.29 -0.37
CA ARG A 19 28.63 2.94 -1.34
C ARG A 19 28.35 3.51 -2.74
N ASN A 20 27.17 4.13 -2.99
CA ASN A 20 26.80 4.73 -4.28
C ASN A 20 27.21 3.86 -5.48
N LEU A 21 26.97 2.54 -5.39
CA LEU A 21 27.42 1.60 -6.41
C LEU A 21 26.71 1.83 -7.75
N VAL A 22 27.46 1.61 -8.83
CA VAL A 22 27.31 2.04 -10.23
C VAL A 22 25.95 1.75 -10.91
N ASN A 23 25.02 1.00 -10.29
CA ASN A 23 23.74 0.67 -10.91
C ASN A 23 22.54 1.31 -10.20
N GLU A 24 21.98 2.35 -10.82
CA GLU A 24 20.80 3.09 -10.37
C GLU A 24 19.60 2.18 -10.05
N SER A 25 19.36 1.11 -10.81
CA SER A 25 18.24 0.19 -10.56
C SER A 25 18.44 -0.63 -9.29
N SER A 26 19.67 -1.05 -8.99
CA SER A 26 20.00 -1.76 -7.76
C SER A 26 19.88 -0.85 -6.54
N LEU A 27 20.29 0.42 -6.69
CA LEU A 27 20.12 1.45 -5.66
C LEU A 27 18.63 1.71 -5.38
N ALA A 28 17.80 1.88 -6.42
CA ALA A 28 16.36 2.08 -6.26
C ALA A 28 15.69 0.93 -5.48
N VAL A 29 16.05 -0.31 -5.79
CA VAL A 29 15.54 -1.49 -5.07
C VAL A 29 16.03 -1.52 -3.62
N ALA A 30 17.31 -1.26 -3.37
CA ALA A 30 17.87 -1.24 -2.01
C ALA A 30 17.24 -0.14 -1.15
N VAL A 31 17.07 1.06 -1.69
CA VAL A 31 16.38 2.18 -1.04
C VAL A 31 14.93 1.81 -0.72
N ASN A 32 14.21 1.22 -1.67
CA ASN A 32 12.84 0.81 -1.45
C ASN A 32 12.70 -0.26 -0.35
N ASN A 33 13.61 -1.24 -0.33
CA ASN A 33 13.64 -2.29 0.70
C ASN A 33 13.97 -1.69 2.07
N LEU A 34 14.91 -0.75 2.14
CA LEU A 34 15.25 -0.05 3.38
C LEU A 34 14.05 0.73 3.93
N ILE A 35 13.30 1.42 3.06
CA ILE A 35 12.07 2.12 3.42
C ILE A 35 11.03 1.15 3.97
N ALA A 36 10.80 0.02 3.30
CA ALA A 36 9.85 -0.99 3.77
C ALA A 36 10.22 -1.55 5.16
N LEU A 37 11.52 -1.76 5.42
CA LEU A 37 12.00 -2.27 6.71
C LEU A 37 11.92 -1.24 7.83
N LYS A 38 12.20 0.04 7.54
CA LYS A 38 12.12 1.13 8.51
C LYS A 38 10.68 1.54 8.81
N GLY A 39 9.79 1.43 7.82
CA GLY A 39 8.38 1.80 7.92
C GLY A 39 8.21 3.25 8.37
N PRO A 40 7.26 3.55 9.28
CA PRO A 40 6.95 4.92 9.69
C PRO A 40 7.99 5.54 10.66
N LYS A 41 9.09 4.86 10.98
CA LYS A 41 10.08 5.38 11.94
C LYS A 41 10.90 6.54 11.37
N ASP A 42 11.18 6.50 10.07
CA ASP A 42 12.09 7.44 9.38
C ASP A 42 11.41 8.07 8.15
N VAL A 43 10.18 8.55 8.29
CA VAL A 43 9.36 9.02 7.15
C VAL A 43 10.04 10.13 6.34
N SER A 44 10.66 11.10 7.02
CA SER A 44 11.33 12.23 6.37
C SER A 44 12.56 11.80 5.54
N ASP A 45 13.37 10.87 6.06
CA ASP A 45 14.51 10.30 5.33
C ASP A 45 14.03 9.46 4.14
N GLY A 46 13.00 8.62 4.35
CA GLY A 46 12.39 7.81 3.31
C GLY A 46 11.85 8.65 2.15
N LEU A 47 11.13 9.74 2.43
CA LEU A 47 10.65 10.66 1.40
C LEU A 47 11.79 11.32 0.64
N LYS A 48 12.82 11.83 1.33
CA LYS A 48 14.00 12.42 0.68
C LYS A 48 14.73 11.43 -0.24
N LYS A 49 14.75 10.15 0.12
CA LYS A 49 15.36 9.09 -0.69
C LYS A 49 14.51 8.77 -1.92
N LEU A 50 13.19 8.71 -1.78
CA LEU A 50 12.27 8.51 -2.91
C LEU A 50 12.25 9.69 -3.87
N ASP A 51 12.30 10.93 -3.36
CA ASP A 51 12.35 12.14 -4.18
C ASP A 51 13.57 12.16 -5.13
N LYS A 52 14.62 11.38 -4.84
CA LYS A 52 15.79 11.22 -5.73
C LYS A 52 15.57 10.19 -6.85
N LEU A 53 14.59 9.31 -6.70
CA LEU A 53 14.24 8.29 -7.69
C LEU A 53 13.17 8.78 -8.68
N ILE A 54 12.48 9.87 -8.33
CA ILE A 54 11.43 10.50 -9.14
C ILE A 54 12.04 11.60 -10.00
N GLU A 55 11.60 11.68 -11.25
CA GLU A 55 11.95 12.78 -12.12
C GLU A 55 11.21 14.05 -11.69
N LYS A 56 11.95 15.14 -11.45
CA LYS A 56 11.35 16.41 -11.05
C LYS A 56 10.65 17.04 -12.25
N SER A 57 9.35 16.81 -12.36
CA SER A 57 8.49 17.43 -13.36
C SER A 57 7.35 18.18 -12.68
N ASP A 58 7.11 19.43 -13.09
CA ASP A 58 5.97 20.25 -12.64
C ASP A 58 4.67 19.95 -13.44
N GLY A 59 4.69 18.92 -14.29
CA GLY A 59 3.56 18.48 -15.12
C GLY A 59 2.76 17.29 -14.57
N PRO A 60 1.82 16.72 -15.35
CA PRO A 60 1.02 15.53 -14.97
C PRO A 60 1.86 14.26 -14.72
N GLU A 61 3.17 14.33 -15.00
CA GLU A 61 4.16 13.28 -14.86
C GLU A 61 4.97 13.39 -13.54
N LYS A 62 4.46 14.14 -12.57
CA LYS A 62 5.10 14.47 -11.28
C LYS A 62 5.61 13.27 -10.46
N PHE A 63 5.14 12.07 -10.76
CA PHE A 63 5.53 10.84 -10.07
C PHE A 63 6.28 9.84 -10.97
N GLN A 64 6.74 10.21 -12.16
CA GLN A 64 7.48 9.28 -12.99
C GLN A 64 8.83 8.92 -12.38
N LEU A 65 9.17 7.63 -12.40
CA LEU A 65 10.52 7.21 -12.06
C LEU A 65 11.47 7.77 -13.12
N ALA A 66 12.69 8.16 -12.72
CA ALA A 66 13.68 8.63 -13.66
C ALA A 66 13.81 7.67 -14.85
N CYS A 67 13.81 8.18 -16.09
CA CYS A 67 13.77 7.40 -17.35
C CYS A 67 14.64 6.13 -17.38
N GLY A 68 15.83 6.13 -16.75
CA GLY A 68 16.72 4.97 -16.68
C GLY A 68 16.26 3.82 -15.77
N LEU A 69 15.39 4.11 -14.78
CA LEU A 69 14.83 3.17 -13.84
C LEU A 69 13.61 2.45 -14.41
N ASP A 70 12.77 3.15 -15.16
CA ASP A 70 11.51 2.60 -15.67
C ASP A 70 11.72 1.42 -16.64
N LEU A 71 12.83 1.44 -17.38
CA LEU A 71 13.23 0.38 -18.31
C LEU A 71 13.94 -0.80 -17.63
N LYS A 72 14.62 -0.55 -16.51
CA LYS A 72 15.45 -1.57 -15.82
C LYS A 72 14.71 -2.30 -14.71
N LEU A 73 13.66 -1.68 -14.15
CA LEU A 73 12.89 -2.25 -13.05
C LEU A 73 11.73 -3.10 -13.59
N SER A 74 11.55 -4.27 -12.98
CA SER A 74 10.36 -5.08 -13.23
C SER A 74 9.09 -4.34 -12.78
N GLN A 75 7.94 -4.68 -13.37
CA GLN A 75 6.65 -4.10 -12.99
C GLN A 75 6.38 -4.23 -11.47
N LYS A 76 6.72 -5.37 -10.86
CA LYS A 76 6.57 -5.58 -9.41
C LYS A 76 7.46 -4.66 -8.57
N GLN A 77 8.68 -4.40 -9.01
CA GLN A 77 9.58 -3.48 -8.30
C GLN A 77 9.08 -2.03 -8.39
N ARG A 78 8.63 -1.61 -9.57
CA ARG A 78 8.04 -0.28 -9.76
C ARG A 78 6.80 -0.11 -8.89
N GLU A 79 5.90 -1.07 -8.93
CA GLU A 79 4.70 -1.09 -8.09
C GLU A 79 5.06 -0.97 -6.60
N ALA A 80 6.05 -1.74 -6.12
CA ALA A 80 6.50 -1.66 -4.73
C ALA A 80 7.05 -0.29 -4.33
N ILE A 81 7.79 0.38 -5.23
CA ILE A 81 8.28 1.75 -5.00
C ILE A 81 7.11 2.71 -4.86
N TYR A 82 6.16 2.66 -5.78
CA TYR A 82 4.96 3.50 -5.75
C TYR A 82 4.10 3.27 -4.50
N MET A 83 3.91 2.01 -4.11
CA MET A 83 3.18 1.67 -2.88
C MET A 83 3.84 2.27 -1.63
N ASN A 84 5.14 2.04 -1.46
CA ASN A 84 5.88 2.56 -0.32
C ASN A 84 5.88 4.09 -0.29
N MET A 85 5.90 4.72 -1.47
CA MET A 85 5.77 6.17 -1.60
C MET A 85 4.42 6.68 -1.09
N VAL A 86 3.30 6.07 -1.52
CA VAL A 86 1.97 6.42 -1.00
C VAL A 86 1.92 6.26 0.52
N LEU A 87 2.40 5.12 1.03
CA LEU A 87 2.39 4.86 2.48
C LEU A 87 3.19 5.92 3.25
N LEU A 88 4.37 6.31 2.77
CA LEU A 88 5.15 7.38 3.38
C LEU A 88 4.45 8.75 3.30
N LEU A 89 3.79 9.07 2.19
CA LEU A 89 3.00 10.29 2.06
C LEU A 89 1.86 10.33 3.09
N LEU A 90 1.15 9.22 3.27
CA LEU A 90 0.11 9.05 4.29
C LEU A 90 0.67 9.17 5.72
N HIS A 91 1.83 8.58 5.99
CA HIS A 91 2.49 8.71 7.30
C HIS A 91 3.03 10.11 7.57
N SER A 92 3.36 10.89 6.53
CA SER A 92 3.78 12.30 6.63
C SER A 92 2.61 13.30 6.59
N ASN A 93 1.37 12.82 6.54
CA ASN A 93 0.16 13.64 6.40
C ASN A 93 0.12 14.51 5.13
N LYS A 94 0.88 14.14 4.08
CA LYS A 94 0.87 14.81 2.76
C LYS A 94 -0.29 14.28 1.90
N MET A 95 -1.52 14.51 2.37
CA MET A 95 -2.72 13.88 1.81
C MET A 95 -3.00 14.23 0.34
N ASP A 96 -2.72 15.46 -0.09
CA ASP A 96 -2.96 15.87 -1.48
C ASP A 96 -2.06 15.12 -2.46
N GLN A 97 -0.77 14.97 -2.12
CA GLN A 97 0.18 14.21 -2.92
C GLN A 97 -0.17 12.71 -2.92
N ALA A 98 -0.59 12.16 -1.77
CA ALA A 98 -1.02 10.77 -1.69
C ALA A 98 -2.24 10.51 -2.59
N ARG A 99 -3.22 11.43 -2.60
CA ARG A 99 -4.43 11.32 -3.43
C ARG A 99 -4.12 11.40 -4.91
N GLU A 100 -3.26 12.33 -5.31
CA GLU A 100 -2.81 12.52 -6.69
C GLU A 100 -2.11 11.24 -7.20
N LEU A 101 -1.14 10.74 -6.43
CA LEU A 101 -0.39 9.55 -6.78
C LEU A 101 -1.29 8.30 -6.87
N VAL A 102 -2.16 8.09 -5.88
CA VAL A 102 -3.09 6.96 -5.86
C VAL A 102 -4.10 7.01 -7.01
N GLY A 103 -4.46 8.21 -7.48
CA GLY A 103 -5.30 8.40 -8.66
C GLY A 103 -4.63 7.96 -9.96
N ALA A 104 -3.30 8.03 -10.04
CA ALA A 104 -2.54 7.59 -11.22
C ALA A 104 -2.30 6.07 -11.27
N LEU A 105 -2.27 5.39 -10.10
CA LEU A 105 -1.94 3.96 -10.01
C LEU A 105 -2.81 3.02 -10.87
N PRO A 106 -4.13 3.21 -11.04
CA PRO A 106 -4.93 2.34 -11.90
C PRO A 106 -4.50 2.37 -13.37
N GLY A 107 -4.03 3.53 -13.86
CA GLY A 107 -3.50 3.66 -15.22
C GLY A 107 -2.13 3.00 -15.39
N MET A 108 -1.31 3.03 -14.35
CA MET A 108 0.05 2.46 -14.34
C MET A 108 0.04 0.94 -14.10
N PHE A 109 -0.88 0.46 -13.25
CA PHE A 109 -0.96 -0.93 -12.79
C PHE A 109 -2.42 -1.45 -12.81
N PRO A 110 -3.07 -1.55 -13.99
CA PRO A 110 -4.49 -1.89 -14.11
C PRO A 110 -4.86 -3.28 -13.59
N GLY A 111 -3.89 -4.20 -13.48
CA GLY A 111 -4.10 -5.57 -13.00
C GLY A 111 -3.84 -5.79 -11.51
N SER A 112 -3.36 -4.77 -10.80
CA SER A 112 -3.04 -4.89 -9.38
C SER A 112 -4.25 -4.65 -8.48
N LEU A 113 -4.32 -5.33 -7.33
CA LEU A 113 -5.28 -5.05 -6.27
C LEU A 113 -4.81 -3.94 -5.30
N MET A 114 -3.53 -3.57 -5.36
CA MET A 114 -2.89 -2.69 -4.40
C MET A 114 -3.39 -1.25 -4.51
N HIS A 115 -3.69 -0.78 -5.73
CA HIS A 115 -4.22 0.57 -5.91
C HIS A 115 -5.58 0.75 -5.20
N VAL A 116 -6.41 -0.30 -5.14
CA VAL A 116 -7.72 -0.25 -4.47
C VAL A 116 -7.56 -0.14 -2.96
N LEU A 117 -6.62 -0.92 -2.39
CA LEU A 117 -6.31 -0.87 -0.96
C LEU A 117 -5.76 0.51 -0.56
N LEU A 118 -4.89 1.09 -1.38
CA LEU A 118 -4.34 2.43 -1.15
C LEU A 118 -5.39 3.53 -1.33
N GLN A 119 -6.31 3.40 -2.30
CA GLN A 119 -7.47 4.30 -2.45
C GLN A 119 -8.35 4.28 -1.20
N ALA A 120 -8.64 3.08 -0.67
CA ALA A 120 -9.38 2.94 0.56
C ALA A 120 -8.64 3.57 1.76
N ASP A 121 -7.33 3.33 1.91
CA ASP A 121 -6.55 3.90 3.02
C ASP A 121 -6.52 5.44 2.97
N VAL A 122 -6.37 6.04 1.79
CA VAL A 122 -6.51 7.49 1.61
C VAL A 122 -7.86 7.98 2.12
N HIS A 123 -8.96 7.32 1.76
CA HIS A 123 -10.29 7.73 2.22
C HIS A 123 -10.53 7.51 3.71
N VAL A 124 -9.98 6.44 4.30
CA VAL A 124 -10.03 6.25 5.76
C VAL A 124 -9.28 7.37 6.48
N ARG A 125 -8.10 7.74 5.98
CA ARG A 125 -7.31 8.87 6.53
C ARG A 125 -8.02 10.22 6.40
N GLU A 126 -8.86 10.38 5.39
CA GLU A 126 -9.74 11.55 5.21
C GLU A 126 -11.02 11.50 6.06
N ASN A 127 -11.17 10.51 6.95
CA ASN A 127 -12.37 10.27 7.73
C ASN A 127 -13.62 9.97 6.86
N LYS A 128 -13.41 9.33 5.70
CA LYS A 128 -14.45 8.94 4.72
C LYS A 128 -14.55 7.42 4.64
N ALA A 129 -14.76 6.76 5.77
CA ALA A 129 -14.83 5.29 5.85
C ALA A 129 -15.90 4.70 4.92
N ALA A 130 -17.09 5.32 4.84
CA ALA A 130 -18.16 4.88 3.94
C ALA A 130 -17.72 4.83 2.46
N LYS A 131 -16.91 5.81 2.02
CA LYS A 131 -16.37 5.84 0.65
C LYS A 131 -15.31 4.76 0.42
N ALA A 132 -14.47 4.49 1.43
CA ALA A 132 -13.52 3.38 1.38
C ALA A 132 -14.24 2.03 1.27
N GLU A 133 -15.31 1.82 2.06
CA GLU A 133 -16.13 0.61 2.02
C GLU A 133 -16.84 0.42 0.68
N GLU A 134 -17.32 1.51 0.07
CA GLU A 134 -17.94 1.50 -1.24
C GLU A 134 -16.96 1.04 -2.32
N ILE A 135 -15.78 1.67 -2.40
CA ILE A 135 -14.75 1.32 -3.39
C ILE A 135 -14.29 -0.13 -3.24
N LEU A 136 -14.07 -0.58 -2.00
CA LEU A 136 -13.70 -1.98 -1.73
C LEU A 136 -14.85 -2.94 -2.12
N GLY A 137 -16.09 -2.57 -1.82
CA GLY A 137 -17.28 -3.36 -2.19
C GLY A 137 -17.44 -3.51 -3.70
N GLN A 138 -17.39 -2.39 -4.44
CA GLN A 138 -17.50 -2.37 -5.90
C GLN A 138 -16.42 -3.23 -6.57
N TYR A 139 -15.18 -3.17 -6.07
CA TYR A 139 -14.10 -4.00 -6.60
C TYR A 139 -14.32 -5.49 -6.30
N ALA A 140 -14.75 -5.82 -5.08
CA ALA A 140 -15.04 -7.20 -4.69
C ALA A 140 -16.17 -7.81 -5.54
N ASP A 141 -17.22 -7.06 -5.83
CA ASP A 141 -18.34 -7.50 -6.68
C ASP A 141 -17.91 -7.63 -8.15
N LYS A 142 -17.01 -6.77 -8.64
CA LYS A 142 -16.49 -6.81 -10.02
C LYS A 142 -15.48 -7.94 -10.25
N PHE A 143 -14.70 -8.31 -9.22
CA PHE A 143 -13.67 -9.35 -9.30
C PHE A 143 -13.80 -10.38 -8.17
N PRO A 144 -14.86 -11.22 -8.18
CA PRO A 144 -15.13 -12.17 -7.09
C PRO A 144 -13.96 -13.10 -6.79
N ASP A 145 -13.24 -13.57 -7.82
CA ASP A 145 -12.12 -14.51 -7.69
C ASP A 145 -10.90 -13.92 -6.96
N ARG A 146 -10.78 -12.59 -6.89
CA ARG A 146 -9.67 -11.85 -6.25
C ARG A 146 -10.13 -11.02 -5.05
N SER A 147 -11.38 -11.21 -4.63
CA SER A 147 -12.07 -10.35 -3.67
C SER A 147 -11.68 -10.62 -2.21
N LYS A 148 -11.11 -11.78 -1.88
CA LYS A 148 -10.84 -12.17 -0.48
C LYS A 148 -10.10 -11.11 0.34
N VAL A 149 -8.97 -10.61 -0.17
CA VAL A 149 -8.17 -9.59 0.52
C VAL A 149 -8.95 -8.28 0.62
N ILE A 150 -9.70 -7.93 -0.41
CA ILE A 150 -10.53 -6.72 -0.48
C ILE A 150 -11.70 -6.78 0.51
N LEU A 151 -12.36 -7.93 0.64
CA LEU A 151 -13.44 -8.17 1.59
C LEU A 151 -12.94 -8.15 3.04
N LEU A 152 -11.75 -8.70 3.30
CA LEU A 152 -11.09 -8.59 4.61
C LEU A 152 -10.77 -7.13 4.95
N ALA A 153 -10.21 -6.39 3.99
CA ALA A 153 -9.93 -4.96 4.18
C ALA A 153 -11.23 -4.18 4.43
N ARG A 154 -12.30 -4.44 3.67
CA ARG A 154 -13.62 -3.81 3.86
C ARG A 154 -14.18 -4.11 5.24
N ALA A 155 -14.07 -5.36 5.69
CA ALA A 155 -14.51 -5.75 7.03
C ALA A 155 -13.73 -5.02 8.12
N GLN A 156 -12.41 -4.90 7.98
CA GLN A 156 -11.57 -4.18 8.92
C GLN A 156 -11.89 -2.68 8.96
N VAL A 157 -12.07 -2.03 7.80
CA VAL A 157 -12.45 -0.62 7.71
C VAL A 157 -13.81 -0.39 8.35
N ALA A 158 -14.81 -1.20 8.00
CA ALA A 158 -16.16 -1.09 8.54
C ALA A 158 -16.20 -1.32 10.06
N ALA A 159 -15.46 -2.31 10.56
CA ALA A 159 -15.37 -2.55 12.01
C ALA A 159 -14.73 -1.37 12.74
N ALA A 160 -13.64 -0.82 12.21
CA ALA A 160 -12.97 0.35 12.78
C ALA A 160 -13.82 1.63 12.74
N ALA A 161 -14.69 1.75 11.73
CA ALA A 161 -15.62 2.87 11.58
C ALA A 161 -16.91 2.73 12.41
N GLY A 162 -17.12 1.60 13.11
CA GLY A 162 -18.35 1.34 13.85
C GLY A 162 -19.54 0.94 12.97
N HIS A 163 -19.27 0.32 11.82
CA HIS A 163 -20.28 -0.22 10.89
C HIS A 163 -20.32 -1.78 10.95
N PRO A 164 -20.75 -2.37 12.07
CA PRO A 164 -20.64 -3.81 12.31
C PRO A 164 -21.37 -4.67 11.27
N GLN A 165 -22.52 -4.21 10.79
CA GLN A 165 -23.31 -4.93 9.79
C GLN A 165 -22.53 -5.09 8.48
N ILE A 166 -21.90 -4.01 7.98
CA ILE A 166 -21.08 -4.03 6.77
C ILE A 166 -19.85 -4.92 6.96
N ALA A 167 -19.27 -4.92 8.16
CA ALA A 167 -18.14 -5.78 8.49
C ALA A 167 -18.53 -7.27 8.46
N ALA A 168 -19.63 -7.63 9.12
CA ALA A 168 -20.16 -8.99 9.14
C ALA A 168 -20.53 -9.49 7.74
N ASP A 169 -21.23 -8.67 6.94
CA ASP A 169 -21.64 -9.03 5.58
C ASP A 169 -20.42 -9.23 4.67
N SER A 170 -19.37 -8.42 4.86
CA SER A 170 -18.12 -8.57 4.09
C SER A 170 -17.39 -9.87 4.44
N LEU A 171 -17.35 -10.27 5.72
CA LEU A 171 -16.77 -11.55 6.14
C LEU A 171 -17.58 -12.76 5.64
N ALA A 172 -18.90 -12.66 5.68
CA ALA A 172 -19.81 -13.72 5.22
C ALA A 172 -19.68 -14.00 3.70
N LYS A 173 -19.25 -13.01 2.91
CA LYS A 173 -19.00 -13.14 1.47
C LYS A 173 -17.71 -13.91 1.12
N ILE A 174 -16.88 -14.32 2.09
CA ILE A 174 -15.60 -14.99 1.84
C ILE A 174 -15.76 -16.53 1.98
N PRO A 175 -15.85 -17.31 0.88
CA PRO A 175 -16.19 -18.73 0.94
C PRO A 175 -15.20 -19.55 1.76
N ASP A 176 -13.90 -19.22 1.67
CA ASP A 176 -12.80 -19.94 2.33
C ASP A 176 -12.87 -19.94 3.86
N ILE A 177 -13.55 -18.95 4.45
CA ILE A 177 -13.53 -18.73 5.90
C ILE A 177 -14.93 -18.63 6.52
N GLN A 178 -15.99 -18.46 5.75
CA GLN A 178 -17.35 -18.17 6.24
C GLN A 178 -17.87 -19.18 7.29
N HIS A 179 -17.44 -20.45 7.25
CA HIS A 179 -17.85 -21.49 8.19
C HIS A 179 -16.79 -21.84 9.25
N LYS A 180 -15.67 -21.10 9.29
CA LYS A 180 -14.64 -21.32 10.32
C LYS A 180 -15.17 -20.81 11.66
N PRO A 181 -15.01 -21.56 12.77
CA PRO A 181 -15.50 -21.15 14.08
C PRO A 181 -15.05 -19.73 14.48
N ALA A 182 -13.80 -19.38 14.17
CA ALA A 182 -13.27 -18.03 14.40
C ALA A 182 -14.07 -16.96 13.65
N THR A 183 -14.36 -17.16 12.37
CA THR A 183 -15.12 -16.20 11.55
C THR A 183 -16.56 -16.09 12.00
N VAL A 184 -17.22 -17.21 12.30
CA VAL A 184 -18.60 -17.21 12.82
C VAL A 184 -18.67 -16.46 14.16
N SER A 185 -17.73 -16.73 15.07
CA SER A 185 -17.65 -16.02 16.35
C SER A 185 -17.43 -14.53 16.16
N THR A 186 -16.52 -14.12 15.27
CA THR A 186 -16.31 -12.69 14.96
C THR A 186 -17.57 -12.04 14.38
N ILE A 187 -18.29 -12.72 13.47
CA ILE A 187 -19.54 -12.21 12.90
C ILE A 187 -20.61 -12.03 13.97
N VAL A 188 -20.74 -12.98 14.89
CA VAL A 188 -21.69 -12.87 16.01
C VAL A 188 -21.32 -11.70 16.91
N SER A 189 -20.06 -11.61 17.35
CA SER A 189 -19.59 -10.52 18.23
C SER A 189 -19.65 -9.14 17.59
N LEU A 190 -19.65 -9.02 16.26
CA LEU A 190 -19.88 -7.75 15.59
C LEU A 190 -21.36 -7.31 15.68
N LYS A 191 -22.31 -8.25 15.77
CA LYS A 191 -23.75 -7.96 15.75
C LYS A 191 -24.38 -7.82 17.14
N GLU A 192 -23.64 -8.16 18.19
CA GLU A 192 -24.03 -8.00 19.61
C GLU A 192 -23.73 -6.58 20.11
#